data_AF-A0A5N5CW06-F1
#
_entry.id   AF-A0A5N5CW06-F1
#
_cell.length_a   1.000
_cell.length_b   1.000
_cell.length_c   1.000
_cell.angle_alpha   90.00
_cell.angle_beta   90.00
_cell.angle_gamma   90.00
#
_symmetry.space_group_name_H-M   'P 1'
#
loop_
_entity.id
_entity.type
_entity.pdbx_description
1 polymer ?
#
loop_
_entity_poly.entity_id
_entity_poly.type
_entity_poly.pdbx_seq_one_letter_code
_entity_poly.pdbx_strand_id
1 'polypeptide(L)'
;MALLSDLRDCLVDGPKNGYRFTKKDWYSFLNRREYPWKLNEPAYKQPIEKAIWYKEGNIIDYVKFAVMRESLRGFKTEVDERLQHVPSEDENLSGLYTARYRSSCNEEDGEVREELGKLAENLITLVSGWKERRSRKGGGTEGYDDDIEQAYLEYRQIIPRNTAHPVVASWMDRPVSNGFTTWDLLKASALYTKIVDQKMSHFIFSLAGREFLFMKALSVDPNTQFVTSDIMTTLKVKRPRNAGNKP
;
A
#
# COMPACT_ATOMS: atom_id res chain seq x y z
N MET A 1 37.52 0.35 -28.19
CA MET A 1 36.72 1.22 -27.29
C MET A 1 36.51 2.60 -27.89
N ALA A 2 37.56 3.33 -28.32
CA ALA A 2 37.43 4.66 -28.93
C ALA A 2 36.41 4.74 -30.09
N LEU A 3 36.46 3.81 -31.05
CA LEU A 3 35.62 3.85 -32.26
C LEU A 3 34.10 3.82 -32.05
N LEU A 4 33.60 3.14 -31.01
CA LEU A 4 32.15 3.14 -30.71
C LEU A 4 31.73 4.45 -30.04
N SER A 5 32.62 5.04 -29.23
CA SER A 5 32.42 6.38 -28.68
C SER A 5 32.44 7.43 -29.78
N ASP A 6 33.41 7.37 -30.70
CA ASP A 6 33.52 8.30 -31.83
C ASP A 6 32.29 8.20 -32.74
N LEU A 7 31.83 6.97 -33.03
CA LEU A 7 30.59 6.75 -33.78
C LEU A 7 29.38 7.33 -33.05
N ARG A 8 29.26 7.13 -31.74
CA ARG A 8 28.19 7.73 -30.93
C ARG A 8 28.21 9.25 -31.04
N ASP A 9 29.38 9.87 -30.92
CA ASP A 9 29.52 11.33 -30.95
C ASP A 9 29.12 11.89 -32.33
N CYS A 10 29.51 11.21 -33.41
CA CYS A 10 29.07 11.56 -34.76
C CYS A 10 27.54 11.43 -34.94
N LEU A 11 26.92 10.42 -34.32
CA LEU A 11 25.47 10.20 -34.39
C LEU A 11 24.67 11.21 -33.56
N VAL A 12 25.21 11.68 -32.44
CA VAL A 12 24.57 12.71 -31.60
C VAL A 12 24.38 14.02 -32.39
N ASP A 13 25.37 14.41 -33.18
CA ASP A 13 25.27 15.59 -34.06
C ASP A 13 24.75 15.28 -35.47
N GLY A 14 24.35 14.04 -35.73
CA GLY A 14 23.86 13.58 -37.03
C GLY A 14 22.79 14.48 -37.65
N PRO A 15 21.72 14.85 -36.91
CA PRO A 15 20.68 15.72 -37.44
C PRO A 15 21.17 17.13 -37.83
N LYS A 16 22.19 17.67 -37.15
CA LYS A 16 22.74 19.00 -37.44
C LYS A 16 23.66 18.98 -38.67
N ASN A 17 24.42 17.90 -38.81
CA ASN A 17 25.43 17.74 -39.86
C ASN A 17 24.89 17.06 -41.12
N GLY A 18 23.60 16.69 -41.14
CA GLY A 18 22.98 16.00 -42.27
C GLY A 18 23.46 14.55 -42.46
N TYR A 19 24.04 13.93 -41.42
CA TYR A 19 24.47 12.54 -41.50
C TYR A 19 23.27 11.60 -41.53
N ARG A 20 23.28 10.65 -42.47
CA ARG A 20 22.30 9.57 -42.55
C ARG A 20 22.99 8.25 -42.21
N PHE A 21 22.65 7.70 -41.05
CA PHE A 21 23.15 6.40 -40.59
C PHE A 21 21.99 5.43 -40.41
N THR A 22 21.92 4.43 -41.28
CA THR A 22 20.81 3.46 -41.35
C THR A 22 21.18 2.14 -40.68
N LYS A 23 20.19 1.24 -40.52
CA LYS A 23 20.45 -0.13 -40.06
C LYS A 23 21.44 -0.89 -40.97
N LYS A 24 21.42 -0.63 -42.29
CA LYS A 24 22.35 -1.24 -43.24
C LYS A 24 23.79 -0.79 -42.96
N ASP A 25 23.98 0.48 -42.62
CA ASP A 25 25.28 1.04 -42.26
C ASP A 25 25.79 0.47 -40.94
N TRP A 26 24.88 0.32 -39.95
CA TRP A 26 25.19 -0.36 -38.69
C TRP A 26 25.67 -1.81 -38.89
N TYR A 27 24.95 -2.60 -39.69
CA TYR A 27 25.36 -3.98 -39.97
C TYR A 27 26.65 -4.08 -40.77
N SER A 28 26.86 -3.17 -41.73
CA SER A 28 28.11 -3.08 -42.48
C SER A 28 29.28 -2.72 -41.55
N PHE A 29 29.05 -1.82 -40.59
CA PHE A 29 30.02 -1.44 -39.57
C PHE A 29 30.37 -2.63 -38.67
N LEU A 30 29.38 -3.38 -38.16
CA LEU A 30 29.61 -4.57 -37.34
C LEU A 30 30.41 -5.64 -38.10
N ASN A 31 30.02 -5.94 -39.35
CA ASN A 31 30.70 -6.94 -40.19
C ASN A 31 32.15 -6.59 -40.49
N ARG A 32 32.42 -5.33 -40.86
CA ARG A 32 33.80 -4.87 -41.14
C ARG A 32 34.71 -4.91 -39.92
N ARG A 33 34.13 -4.93 -38.71
CA ARG A 33 34.87 -4.93 -37.45
C ARG A 33 34.78 -6.27 -36.71
N GLU A 34 34.17 -7.27 -37.33
CA GLU A 34 33.97 -8.61 -36.76
C GLU A 34 33.28 -8.56 -35.38
N TYR A 35 32.39 -7.58 -35.18
CA TYR A 35 31.63 -7.46 -33.94
C TYR A 35 30.42 -8.40 -33.94
N PRO A 36 30.07 -8.97 -32.78
CA PRO A 36 28.89 -9.84 -32.67
C PRO A 36 27.61 -9.05 -32.91
N TRP A 37 26.68 -9.65 -33.64
CA TRP A 37 25.36 -9.11 -33.92
C TRP A 37 24.48 -8.93 -32.69
N LYS A 38 24.73 -9.74 -31.66
CA LYS A 38 24.02 -9.71 -30.38
C LYS A 38 25.03 -9.82 -29.24
N LEU A 39 25.01 -8.82 -28.36
CA LEU A 39 25.76 -8.86 -27.11
C LEU A 39 24.92 -9.52 -26.02
N ASN A 40 25.58 -10.25 -25.14
CA ASN A 40 24.95 -10.70 -23.91
C ASN A 40 24.57 -9.49 -23.06
N GLU A 41 23.40 -9.58 -22.43
CA GLU A 41 22.97 -8.52 -21.53
C GLU A 41 23.92 -8.45 -20.32
N PRO A 42 24.40 -7.26 -19.93
CA PRO A 42 25.23 -7.11 -18.75
C PRO A 42 24.52 -7.62 -17.49
N ALA A 43 25.24 -8.28 -16.59
CA ALA A 43 24.65 -8.89 -15.40
C ALA A 43 23.92 -7.85 -14.54
N TYR A 44 24.48 -6.64 -14.37
CA TYR A 44 23.84 -5.55 -13.62
C TYR A 44 22.46 -5.13 -14.12
N LYS A 45 22.01 -5.53 -15.31
CA LYS A 45 20.63 -5.28 -15.75
C LYS A 45 19.62 -6.26 -15.16
N GLN A 46 20.07 -7.40 -14.65
CA GLN A 46 19.23 -8.36 -13.94
C GLN A 46 18.85 -7.83 -12.54
N PRO A 47 17.65 -8.17 -12.01
CA PRO A 47 17.29 -7.86 -10.62
C PRO A 47 18.33 -8.39 -9.64
N ILE A 48 18.57 -7.65 -8.55
CA ILE A 48 19.65 -7.95 -7.60
C ILE A 48 19.46 -9.31 -6.92
N GLU A 49 18.20 -9.73 -6.77
CA GLU A 49 17.74 -10.99 -6.18
C GLU A 49 17.87 -12.18 -7.14
N LYS A 50 17.84 -11.93 -8.45
CA LYS A 50 17.80 -12.99 -9.48
C LYS A 50 19.18 -13.32 -10.08
N ALA A 51 20.17 -12.46 -9.88
CA ALA A 51 21.48 -12.66 -10.47
C ALA A 51 22.27 -13.75 -9.73
N ILE A 52 22.42 -14.91 -10.37
CA ILE A 52 23.17 -16.08 -9.89
C ILE A 52 24.68 -15.86 -10.05
N TRP A 53 25.11 -15.19 -11.12
CA TRP A 53 26.50 -14.94 -11.44
C TRP A 53 26.69 -13.50 -11.93
N TYR A 54 27.83 -12.90 -11.59
CA TYR A 54 28.24 -11.57 -12.06
C TYR A 54 29.76 -11.50 -12.20
N LYS A 55 30.27 -10.52 -12.94
CA LYS A 55 31.71 -10.38 -13.17
C LYS A 55 32.30 -9.38 -12.17
N GLU A 56 33.08 -9.84 -11.20
CA GLU A 56 33.75 -8.95 -10.22
C GLU A 56 34.66 -7.91 -10.87
N GLY A 57 35.28 -8.25 -12.02
CA GLY A 57 36.08 -7.30 -12.80
C GLY A 57 35.28 -6.18 -13.47
N ASN A 58 33.94 -6.26 -13.50
CA ASN A 58 33.09 -5.16 -13.92
C ASN A 58 32.67 -4.35 -12.69
N ILE A 59 33.10 -3.08 -12.63
CA ILE A 59 32.85 -2.22 -11.47
C ILE A 59 31.35 -2.04 -11.14
N ILE A 60 30.48 -2.02 -12.15
CA ILE A 60 29.03 -1.87 -11.95
C ILE A 60 28.45 -3.14 -11.36
N ASP A 61 28.84 -4.30 -11.88
CA ASP A 61 28.45 -5.60 -11.34
C ASP A 61 28.95 -5.74 -9.88
N TYR A 62 30.19 -5.38 -9.58
CA TYR A 62 30.75 -5.41 -8.23
C TYR A 62 29.96 -4.53 -7.26
N VAL A 63 29.75 -3.25 -7.58
CA VAL A 63 28.99 -2.34 -6.72
C VAL A 63 27.56 -2.85 -6.50
N LYS A 64 26.89 -3.33 -7.56
CA LYS A 64 25.51 -3.81 -7.44
C LYS A 64 25.44 -5.09 -6.62
N PHE A 65 26.25 -6.09 -6.93
CA PHE A 65 26.05 -7.45 -6.39
C PHE A 65 26.94 -7.81 -5.21
N ALA A 66 28.12 -7.21 -5.06
CA ALA A 66 28.98 -7.40 -3.90
C ALA A 66 28.64 -6.39 -2.79
N VAL A 67 28.46 -5.11 -3.14
CA VAL A 67 28.27 -4.04 -2.14
C VAL A 67 26.79 -3.87 -1.80
N MET A 68 25.96 -3.45 -2.77
CA MET A 68 24.56 -3.10 -2.47
C MET A 68 23.74 -4.29 -2.01
N ARG A 69 23.96 -5.48 -2.58
CA ARG A 69 23.21 -6.69 -2.19
C ARG A 69 23.40 -7.01 -0.72
N GLU A 70 24.64 -6.93 -0.24
CA GLU A 70 24.97 -7.20 1.16
C GLU A 70 24.36 -6.14 2.07
N SER A 71 24.50 -4.86 1.72
CA SER A 71 23.90 -3.76 2.49
C SER A 71 22.38 -3.86 2.56
N LEU A 72 21.72 -4.19 1.45
CA LEU A 72 20.26 -4.37 1.41
C LEU A 72 19.81 -5.58 2.23
N ARG A 73 20.56 -6.68 2.19
CA ARG A 73 20.25 -7.86 3.00
C ARG A 73 20.40 -7.54 4.49
N GLY A 74 21.50 -6.91 4.89
CA GLY A 74 21.73 -6.49 6.27
C GLY A 74 20.65 -5.54 6.78
N PHE A 75 20.30 -4.52 5.98
CA PHE A 75 19.21 -3.59 6.30
C PHE A 75 17.86 -4.31 6.43
N LYS A 76 17.53 -5.22 5.51
CA LYS A 76 16.28 -5.98 5.58
C LYS A 76 16.22 -6.83 6.85
N THR A 77 17.30 -7.54 7.18
CA THR A 77 17.39 -8.33 8.42
C THR A 77 17.21 -7.43 9.65
N GLU A 78 17.87 -6.28 9.71
CA GLU A 78 17.71 -5.34 10.83
C GLU A 78 16.27 -4.82 10.96
N VAL A 79 15.61 -4.51 9.84
CA VAL A 79 14.21 -4.08 9.84
C VAL A 79 13.30 -5.21 10.30
N ASP A 80 13.48 -6.42 9.77
CA ASP A 80 12.67 -7.59 10.11
C ASP A 80 12.82 -7.93 11.61
N GLU A 81 14.03 -7.90 12.16
CA GLU A 81 14.30 -8.11 13.60
C GLU A 81 13.62 -7.05 14.48
N ARG A 82 13.72 -5.77 14.10
CA ARG A 82 13.07 -4.68 14.85
C ARG A 82 11.55 -4.74 14.79
N LEU A 83 10.98 -5.20 13.68
CA LEU A 83 9.53 -5.27 13.48
C LEU A 83 8.91 -6.58 13.96
N GLN A 84 9.70 -7.64 14.19
CA GLN A 84 9.21 -8.96 14.60
C GLN A 84 8.34 -8.93 15.86
N HIS A 85 8.62 -8.01 16.78
CA HIS A 85 7.92 -7.91 18.07
C HIS A 85 6.83 -6.84 18.10
N VAL A 86 6.54 -6.17 16.98
CA VAL A 86 5.52 -5.12 16.95
C VAL A 86 4.13 -5.78 16.93
N PRO A 87 3.28 -5.54 17.93
CA PRO A 87 1.92 -6.08 17.94
C PRO A 87 1.16 -5.54 16.72
N SER A 88 0.54 -6.46 15.97
CA SER A 88 -0.30 -6.09 14.82
C SER A 88 -1.71 -5.66 15.22
N GLU A 89 -2.11 -5.99 16.46
CA GLU A 89 -3.44 -5.73 17.00
C GLU A 89 -3.49 -4.39 17.74
N ASP A 90 -4.53 -3.61 17.45
CA ASP A 90 -4.82 -2.33 18.11
C ASP A 90 -6.21 -2.40 18.77
N GLU A 91 -6.22 -2.46 20.09
CA GLU A 91 -7.45 -2.53 20.90
C GLU A 91 -8.37 -1.32 20.66
N ASN A 92 -7.82 -0.16 20.30
CA ASN A 92 -8.61 1.04 20.03
C ASN A 92 -9.48 0.88 18.78
N LEU A 93 -9.05 0.03 17.83
CA LEU A 93 -9.79 -0.21 16.60
C LEU A 93 -10.84 -1.31 16.77
N SER A 94 -10.62 -2.28 17.66
CA SER A 94 -11.56 -3.38 17.93
C SER A 94 -12.53 -3.11 19.10
N GLY A 95 -12.23 -2.12 19.94
CA GLY A 95 -12.92 -1.88 21.20
C GLY A 95 -14.41 -1.54 21.03
N LEU A 96 -14.76 -0.70 20.05
CA LEU A 96 -16.15 -0.24 19.86
C LEU A 96 -17.10 -1.41 19.53
N TYR A 97 -16.74 -2.24 18.55
CA TYR A 97 -17.53 -3.42 18.19
C TYR A 97 -17.57 -4.44 19.33
N THR A 98 -16.43 -4.70 19.96
CA THR A 98 -16.33 -5.70 21.04
C THR A 98 -17.17 -5.30 22.26
N ALA A 99 -17.11 -4.02 22.67
CA ALA A 99 -17.91 -3.51 23.76
C ALA A 99 -19.41 -3.59 23.44
N ARG A 100 -19.82 -3.14 22.24
CA ARG A 100 -21.23 -3.19 21.84
C ARG A 100 -21.77 -4.61 21.75
N TYR A 101 -20.98 -5.53 21.20
CA TYR A 101 -21.34 -6.94 21.14
C TYR A 101 -21.49 -7.55 22.54
N ARG A 102 -20.57 -7.26 23.47
CA ARG A 102 -20.67 -7.72 24.87
C ARG A 102 -21.91 -7.16 25.58
N SER A 103 -22.22 -5.88 25.42
CA SER A 103 -23.44 -5.28 25.98
C SER A 103 -24.71 -5.96 25.45
N SER A 104 -24.79 -6.23 24.15
CA SER A 104 -25.94 -6.93 23.54
C SER A 104 -26.12 -8.39 23.98
N CYS A 105 -25.11 -9.00 24.60
CA CYS A 105 -25.22 -10.34 25.19
C CYS A 105 -25.77 -10.32 26.62
N ASN A 106 -25.68 -9.18 27.30
CA ASN A 106 -26.13 -9.00 28.69
C ASN A 106 -27.54 -8.37 28.76
N GLU A 107 -27.91 -7.59 27.75
CA GLU A 107 -29.25 -7.00 27.58
C GLU A 107 -30.21 -8.02 26.94
N GLU A 108 -31.52 -7.92 27.19
CA GLU A 108 -32.56 -8.67 26.45
C GLU A 108 -32.74 -8.20 24.98
N ASP A 109 -31.75 -7.47 24.45
CA ASP A 109 -31.74 -6.86 23.12
C ASP A 109 -31.30 -7.89 22.04
N GLY A 110 -32.05 -8.98 21.91
CA GLY A 110 -31.82 -10.02 20.92
C GLY A 110 -31.75 -9.47 19.49
N GLU A 111 -32.52 -8.43 19.19
CA GLU A 111 -32.54 -7.76 17.88
C GLU A 111 -31.21 -7.04 17.57
N VAL A 112 -30.61 -6.37 18.57
CA VAL A 112 -29.32 -5.67 18.41
C VAL A 112 -28.21 -6.67 18.12
N ARG A 113 -28.23 -7.81 18.83
CA ARG A 113 -27.28 -8.90 18.61
C ARG A 113 -27.41 -9.51 17.21
N GLU A 114 -28.64 -9.70 16.74
CA GLU A 114 -28.91 -10.22 15.40
C GLU A 114 -28.36 -9.25 14.33
N GLU A 115 -28.56 -7.94 14.48
CA GLU A 115 -28.03 -6.94 13.56
C GLU A 115 -26.50 -6.90 13.54
N LEU A 116 -25.84 -7.04 14.70
CA LEU A 116 -24.37 -7.16 14.78
C LEU A 116 -23.86 -8.46 14.12
N GLY A 117 -24.61 -9.56 14.26
CA GLY A 117 -24.32 -10.83 13.58
C GLY A 117 -24.38 -10.67 12.06
N LYS A 118 -25.47 -10.11 11.54
CA LYS A 118 -25.64 -9.82 10.10
C LYS A 118 -24.56 -8.88 9.58
N LEU A 119 -24.16 -7.88 10.35
CA LEU A 119 -23.04 -6.99 10.00
C LEU A 119 -21.76 -7.80 9.77
N ALA A 120 -21.39 -8.68 10.71
CA ALA A 120 -20.21 -9.51 10.58
C ALA A 120 -20.30 -10.44 9.36
N GLU A 121 -21.44 -11.08 9.12
CA GLU A 121 -21.68 -11.94 7.95
C GLU A 121 -21.53 -11.18 6.62
N ASN A 122 -22.10 -9.98 6.53
CA ASN A 122 -21.98 -9.14 5.34
C ASN A 122 -20.52 -8.74 5.07
N LEU A 123 -19.76 -8.42 6.11
CA LEU A 123 -18.34 -8.09 5.99
C LEU A 123 -17.50 -9.30 5.57
N ILE A 124 -17.80 -10.50 6.10
CA ILE A 124 -17.13 -11.74 5.67
C ILE A 124 -17.44 -12.04 4.19
N THR A 125 -18.68 -11.82 3.77
CA THR A 125 -19.11 -11.99 2.38
C THR A 125 -18.38 -11.03 1.45
N LEU A 126 -18.29 -9.74 1.82
CA LEU A 126 -17.53 -8.71 1.11
C LEU A 126 -16.07 -9.15 0.87
N VAL A 127 -15.41 -9.62 1.92
CA VAL A 127 -14.00 -10.04 1.86
C VAL A 127 -13.83 -11.28 0.99
N SER A 128 -14.77 -12.21 1.08
CA SER A 128 -14.74 -13.44 0.27
C SER A 128 -14.91 -13.12 -1.21
N GLY A 129 -15.84 -12.21 -1.56
CA GLY A 129 -16.02 -11.71 -2.93
C GLY A 129 -14.78 -10.99 -3.44
N TRP A 130 -14.14 -10.16 -2.61
CA TRP A 130 -12.86 -9.53 -2.95
C TRP A 130 -11.75 -10.56 -3.24
N LYS A 131 -11.56 -11.55 -2.35
CA LYS A 131 -10.54 -12.60 -2.51
C LYS A 131 -10.75 -13.39 -3.80
N GLU A 132 -12.00 -13.72 -4.13
CA GLU A 132 -12.36 -14.43 -5.35
C GLU A 132 -12.06 -13.60 -6.61
N ARG A 133 -12.43 -12.31 -6.63
CA ARG A 133 -12.12 -11.39 -7.73
C ARG A 133 -10.61 -11.31 -7.99
N ARG A 134 -9.81 -11.15 -6.93
CA ARG A 134 -8.34 -11.06 -7.04
C ARG A 134 -7.70 -12.38 -7.47
N SER A 135 -8.24 -13.52 -7.02
CA SER A 135 -7.74 -14.84 -7.42
C SER A 135 -7.93 -15.08 -8.93
N ARG A 136 -9.08 -14.69 -9.50
CA ARG A 136 -9.37 -14.86 -10.94
C ARG A 136 -8.49 -14.00 -11.85
N LYS A 137 -8.08 -12.81 -11.40
CA LYS A 137 -7.22 -11.88 -12.18
C LYS A 137 -5.72 -12.17 -12.10
N GLY A 138 -5.30 -13.27 -11.45
CA GLY A 138 -3.89 -13.69 -11.44
C GLY A 138 -2.94 -12.79 -10.62
N GLY A 139 -3.46 -12.01 -9.67
CA GLY A 139 -2.63 -11.28 -8.69
C GLY A 139 -1.86 -10.06 -9.21
N GLY A 140 -1.95 -9.72 -10.49
CA GLY A 140 -1.29 -8.54 -11.09
C GLY A 140 -1.75 -7.20 -10.48
N THR A 141 -0.98 -6.14 -10.62
CA THR A 141 -1.36 -4.79 -10.10
C THR A 141 -2.41 -4.09 -10.96
N GLU A 142 -2.68 -4.59 -12.16
CA GLU A 142 -3.67 -4.02 -13.07
C GLU A 142 -5.09 -4.16 -12.51
N GLY A 143 -5.81 -3.04 -12.43
CA GLY A 143 -7.19 -2.97 -11.94
C GLY A 143 -7.34 -3.12 -10.41
N TYR A 144 -6.25 -2.98 -9.64
CA TYR A 144 -6.32 -3.02 -8.17
C TYR A 144 -7.21 -1.91 -7.62
N ASP A 145 -7.04 -0.68 -8.12
CA ASP A 145 -7.79 0.49 -7.65
C ASP A 145 -9.28 0.36 -7.97
N ASP A 146 -9.62 -0.10 -9.18
CA ASP A 146 -11.01 -0.35 -9.60
C ASP A 146 -11.67 -1.42 -8.72
N ASP A 147 -10.95 -2.50 -8.41
CA ASP A 147 -11.47 -3.54 -7.53
C ASP A 147 -11.70 -2.97 -6.11
N ILE A 148 -10.80 -2.11 -5.62
CA ILE A 148 -10.91 -1.49 -4.29
C ILE A 148 -12.09 -0.54 -4.25
N GLU A 149 -12.28 0.26 -5.29
CA GLU A 149 -13.43 1.15 -5.43
C GLU A 149 -14.73 0.35 -5.43
N GLN A 150 -14.79 -0.75 -6.18
CA GLN A 150 -15.94 -1.64 -6.19
C GLN A 150 -16.22 -2.24 -4.79
N ALA A 151 -15.18 -2.73 -4.11
CA ALA A 151 -15.32 -3.23 -2.74
C ALA A 151 -15.75 -2.12 -1.76
N TYR A 152 -15.31 -0.89 -1.98
CA TYR A 152 -15.72 0.27 -1.20
C TYR A 152 -17.19 0.63 -1.41
N LEU A 153 -17.68 0.56 -2.64
CA LEU A 153 -19.11 0.75 -2.94
C LEU A 153 -19.97 -0.34 -2.26
N GLU A 154 -19.56 -1.61 -2.35
CA GLU A 154 -20.22 -2.73 -1.65
C GLU A 154 -20.20 -2.52 -0.12
N TYR A 155 -19.07 -2.08 0.44
CA TYR A 155 -18.92 -1.78 1.86
C TYR A 155 -19.83 -0.63 2.34
N ARG A 156 -20.03 0.39 1.51
CA ARG A 156 -20.94 1.51 1.81
C ARG A 156 -22.41 1.09 1.82
N GLN A 157 -22.78 0.09 1.03
CA GLN A 157 -24.16 -0.43 0.98
C GLN A 157 -24.54 -1.26 2.20
N ILE A 158 -23.57 -1.63 3.05
CA ILE A 158 -23.85 -2.30 4.33
C ILE A 158 -24.45 -1.29 5.31
N ILE A 159 -25.77 -1.37 5.47
CA ILE A 159 -26.61 -0.56 6.37
C ILE A 159 -27.41 -1.46 7.34
N PRO A 160 -27.85 -0.95 8.51
CA PRO A 160 -28.70 -1.71 9.42
C PRO A 160 -30.05 -2.04 8.77
N ARG A 161 -30.61 -3.22 9.06
CA ARG A 161 -31.92 -3.63 8.53
C ARG A 161 -33.05 -3.21 9.45
N ASN A 162 -32.85 -3.32 10.76
CA ASN A 162 -33.88 -3.00 11.74
C ASN A 162 -33.75 -1.55 12.22
N THR A 163 -34.09 -0.58 11.37
CA THR A 163 -34.07 0.85 11.74
C THR A 163 -35.24 1.27 12.64
N ALA A 164 -36.17 0.36 12.95
CA ALA A 164 -37.28 0.63 13.86
C ALA A 164 -36.86 0.50 15.33
N HIS A 165 -35.84 -0.32 15.62
CA HIS A 165 -35.32 -0.47 16.97
C HIS A 165 -34.59 0.81 17.42
N PRO A 166 -34.90 1.40 18.58
CA PRO A 166 -34.42 2.72 18.98
C PRO A 166 -32.88 2.81 19.04
N VAL A 167 -32.23 1.76 19.54
CA VAL A 167 -30.77 1.65 19.56
C VAL A 167 -30.18 1.65 18.15
N VAL A 168 -30.75 0.86 17.24
CA VAL A 168 -30.22 0.73 15.88
C VAL A 168 -30.48 2.01 15.08
N ALA A 169 -31.63 2.64 15.29
CA ALA A 169 -31.95 3.95 14.72
C ALA A 169 -30.90 4.99 15.12
N SER A 170 -30.52 5.04 16.41
CA SER A 170 -29.49 5.98 16.90
C SER A 170 -28.12 5.77 16.25
N TRP A 171 -27.82 4.59 15.69
CA TRP A 171 -26.54 4.38 15.03
C TRP A 171 -26.41 5.16 13.74
N MET A 172 -27.54 5.50 13.11
CA MET A 172 -27.60 6.28 11.89
C MET A 172 -27.55 7.79 12.16
N ASP A 173 -27.62 8.20 13.43
CA ASP A 173 -27.54 9.60 13.80
C ASP A 173 -26.17 10.18 13.45
N ARG A 174 -26.22 11.37 12.86
CA ARG A 174 -25.05 12.11 12.42
C ARG A 174 -24.90 13.34 13.31
N PRO A 175 -24.06 13.29 14.35
CA PRO A 175 -23.95 14.39 15.31
C PRO A 175 -23.38 15.67 14.69
N VAL A 176 -22.62 15.54 13.60
CA VAL A 176 -22.05 16.66 12.84
C VAL A 176 -22.24 16.39 11.36
N SER A 177 -22.67 17.39 10.58
CA SER A 177 -23.01 17.26 9.15
C SER A 177 -21.95 16.56 8.28
N ASN A 178 -20.67 16.67 8.64
CA ASN A 178 -19.54 16.04 7.95
C ASN A 178 -18.83 14.94 8.75
N GLY A 179 -19.38 14.52 9.90
CA GLY A 179 -18.81 13.47 10.76
C GLY A 179 -19.16 12.06 10.32
N PHE A 180 -18.61 11.07 11.03
CA PHE A 180 -19.02 9.68 10.92
C PHE A 180 -20.30 9.43 11.72
N THR A 181 -21.17 8.57 11.21
CA THR A 181 -22.25 8.01 12.03
C THR A 181 -21.67 6.98 13.00
N THR A 182 -22.38 6.68 14.08
CA THR A 182 -21.97 5.59 14.98
C THR A 182 -21.94 4.26 14.23
N TRP A 183 -22.82 4.07 13.23
CA TRP A 183 -22.80 2.91 12.35
C TRP A 183 -21.50 2.80 11.54
N ASP A 184 -21.01 3.90 10.96
CA ASP A 184 -19.77 3.89 10.18
C ASP A 184 -18.59 3.42 11.05
N LEU A 185 -18.48 3.94 12.27
CA LEU A 185 -17.44 3.56 13.23
C LEU A 185 -17.59 2.12 13.71
N LEU A 186 -18.82 1.68 13.98
CA LEU A 186 -19.12 0.32 14.40
C LEU A 186 -18.80 -0.69 13.30
N LYS A 187 -19.15 -0.37 12.05
CA LYS A 187 -18.82 -1.17 10.86
C LYS A 187 -17.32 -1.24 10.62
N ALA A 188 -16.59 -0.14 10.76
CA ALA A 188 -15.13 -0.13 10.69
C ALA A 188 -14.50 -0.98 11.80
N SER A 189 -14.96 -0.82 13.05
CA SER A 189 -14.47 -1.60 14.18
C SER A 189 -14.77 -3.10 14.03
N ALA A 190 -15.93 -3.46 13.49
CA ALA A 190 -16.30 -4.84 13.15
C ALA A 190 -15.39 -5.40 12.05
N LEU A 191 -15.12 -4.61 11.01
CA LEU A 191 -14.21 -4.97 9.91
C LEU A 191 -12.82 -5.29 10.45
N TYR A 192 -12.29 -4.45 11.34
CA TYR A 192 -11.00 -4.72 11.98
C TYR A 192 -11.05 -5.99 12.84
N THR A 193 -12.05 -6.11 13.72
CA THR A 193 -12.15 -7.22 14.69
C THR A 193 -12.37 -8.59 14.06
N LYS A 194 -13.16 -8.67 12.98
CA LYS A 194 -13.58 -9.96 12.39
C LYS A 194 -12.68 -10.43 11.26
N ILE A 195 -11.94 -9.53 10.63
CA ILE A 195 -11.27 -9.81 9.35
C ILE A 195 -9.77 -9.56 9.40
N VAL A 196 -9.22 -8.92 10.45
CA VAL A 196 -7.77 -8.71 10.57
C VAL A 196 -7.01 -10.02 10.48
N ASP A 197 -6.51 -10.25 9.27
CA ASP A 197 -5.43 -11.13 8.89
C ASP A 197 -4.33 -10.19 8.40
N GLN A 198 -3.08 -10.41 8.81
CA GLN A 198 -1.94 -9.59 8.41
C GLN A 198 -1.89 -9.39 6.88
N LYS A 199 -2.33 -10.38 6.10
CA LYS A 199 -2.39 -10.35 4.64
C LYS A 199 -3.47 -9.43 4.06
N MET A 200 -4.48 -9.07 4.86
CA MET A 200 -5.64 -8.26 4.45
C MET A 200 -5.60 -6.84 5.01
N SER A 201 -4.57 -6.49 5.78
CA SER A 201 -4.38 -5.17 6.37
C SER A 201 -4.56 -4.05 5.34
N HIS A 202 -3.80 -4.08 4.24
CA HIS A 202 -3.89 -3.05 3.20
C HIS A 202 -5.32 -2.86 2.65
N PHE A 203 -6.04 -3.97 2.42
CA PHE A 203 -7.43 -3.93 1.95
C PHE A 203 -8.35 -3.27 2.99
N ILE A 204 -8.27 -3.71 4.24
CA ILE A 204 -9.10 -3.19 5.34
C ILE A 204 -8.84 -1.68 5.55
N PHE A 205 -7.58 -1.26 5.56
CA PHE A 205 -7.20 0.15 5.68
C PHE A 205 -7.58 0.99 4.47
N SER A 206 -7.64 0.39 3.27
CA SER A 206 -8.15 1.09 2.08
C SER A 206 -9.65 1.34 2.16
N LEU A 207 -10.42 0.43 2.79
CA LEU A 207 -11.87 0.58 2.93
C LEU A 207 -12.29 1.53 4.04
N ALA A 208 -11.69 1.39 5.23
CA ALA A 208 -12.15 2.06 6.45
C ALA A 208 -11.03 2.88 7.14
N GLY A 209 -9.98 3.24 6.40
CA GLY A 209 -8.82 3.95 6.95
C GLY A 209 -9.17 5.30 7.59
N ARG A 210 -10.18 6.00 7.08
CA ARG A 210 -10.61 7.29 7.63
C ARG A 210 -11.30 7.12 8.98
N GLU A 211 -12.12 6.09 9.10
CA GLU A 211 -12.81 5.68 10.32
C GLU A 211 -11.80 5.19 11.37
N PHE A 212 -10.80 4.39 10.97
CA PHE A 212 -9.71 3.97 11.86
C PHE A 212 -8.89 5.14 12.38
N LEU A 213 -8.53 6.07 11.50
CA LEU A 213 -7.82 7.29 11.89
C LEU A 213 -8.64 8.09 12.92
N PHE A 214 -9.94 8.26 12.67
CA PHE A 214 -10.84 8.96 13.57
C PHE A 214 -10.91 8.29 14.94
N MET A 215 -11.14 6.98 14.99
CA MET A 215 -11.17 6.22 16.24
C MET A 215 -9.85 6.33 16.98
N LYS A 216 -8.73 6.09 16.29
CA LYS A 216 -7.40 6.12 16.91
C LYS A 216 -7.04 7.49 17.45
N ALA A 217 -7.33 8.56 16.72
CA ALA A 217 -7.02 9.92 17.13
C ALA A 217 -7.76 10.27 18.43
N LEU A 218 -9.05 9.96 18.50
CA LEU A 218 -9.86 10.19 19.70
C LEU A 218 -9.48 9.32 20.89
N SER A 219 -8.96 8.11 20.65
CA SER A 219 -8.52 7.22 21.73
C SER A 219 -7.16 7.59 22.34
N VAL A 220 -6.30 8.31 21.61
CA VAL A 220 -4.91 8.58 22.03
C VAL A 220 -4.76 9.91 22.76
N ASP A 221 -5.36 10.99 22.25
CA ASP A 221 -5.20 12.33 22.83
C ASP A 221 -6.53 13.10 22.89
N PRO A 222 -7.00 13.51 24.08
CA PRO A 222 -8.20 14.34 24.22
C PRO A 222 -8.07 15.73 23.57
N ASN A 223 -6.85 16.20 23.28
CA ASN A 223 -6.60 17.48 22.63
C ASN A 223 -6.52 17.38 21.09
N THR A 224 -6.94 16.24 20.52
CA THR A 224 -6.97 16.05 19.07
C THR A 224 -7.81 17.13 18.40
N GLN A 225 -7.23 17.79 17.38
CA GLN A 225 -7.91 18.78 16.57
C GLN A 225 -8.21 18.22 15.18
N PHE A 226 -9.43 18.40 14.72
CA PHE A 226 -9.82 18.05 13.37
C PHE A 226 -9.50 19.21 12.42
N VAL A 227 -8.87 18.87 11.30
CA VAL A 227 -8.44 19.83 10.29
C VAL A 227 -9.14 19.47 8.98
N THR A 228 -9.63 20.49 8.26
CA THR A 228 -10.22 20.27 6.93
C THR A 228 -9.15 19.88 5.91
N SER A 229 -9.55 19.21 4.83
CA SER A 229 -8.63 18.81 3.76
C SER A 229 -7.80 20.00 3.25
N ASP A 230 -8.46 21.15 3.04
CA ASP A 230 -7.81 22.35 2.51
C ASP A 230 -6.70 22.84 3.44
N ILE A 231 -6.96 22.91 4.74
CA ILE A 231 -5.94 23.32 5.71
C ILE A 231 -4.84 22.27 5.79
N MET A 232 -5.19 20.97 5.86
CA MET A 232 -4.22 19.87 5.96
C MET A 232 -3.20 19.89 4.82
N THR A 233 -3.63 20.23 3.59
CA THR A 233 -2.73 20.31 2.42
C THR A 233 -1.70 21.43 2.51
N THR A 234 -1.96 22.46 3.33
CA THR A 234 -1.04 23.59 3.54
C THR A 234 -0.07 23.37 4.69
N LEU A 235 -0.38 22.44 5.60
CA LEU A 235 0.46 22.14 6.76
C LEU A 235 1.73 21.39 6.33
N LYS A 236 2.84 21.72 6.98
CA LYS A 236 4.12 21.02 6.80
C LYS A 236 4.65 20.58 8.15
N VAL A 237 5.22 19.38 8.21
CA VAL A 237 5.91 18.89 9.40
C VAL A 237 7.07 19.83 9.70
N LYS A 238 7.03 20.46 10.88
CA LYS A 238 8.13 21.29 11.35
C LYS A 238 9.31 20.38 11.63
N ARG A 239 10.44 20.61 10.96
CA ARG A 239 11.67 19.88 11.26
C ARG A 239 12.05 20.17 12.73
N PRO A 240 12.39 19.14 13.53
CA PRO A 240 12.91 19.38 14.85
C PRO A 240 14.14 20.30 14.72
N ARG A 241 14.20 21.36 15.54
CA ARG A 241 15.42 22.16 15.63
C ARG A 241 16.50 21.20 16.10
N ASN A 242 17.50 20.94 15.28
CA ASN A 242 18.71 20.25 15.71
C ASN A 242 19.26 21.02 16.90
N ALA A 243 19.05 20.51 18.11
CA ALA A 243 19.82 20.93 19.27
C ALA A 243 21.28 20.65 18.91
N GLY A 244 22.07 21.70 18.80
CA GLY A 244 23.35 21.66 18.12
C GLY A 244 24.30 20.63 18.71
N ASN A 245 24.75 19.70 17.87
CA ASN A 245 26.13 19.24 17.97
C ASN A 245 27.01 20.41 17.53
N LYS A 246 27.49 21.17 18.51
CA LYS A 246 28.73 21.94 18.35
C LYS A 246 29.92 20.99 18.51
N PRO A 247 31.02 21.26 17.79
CA PRO A 247 32.18 20.36 17.67
C PRO A 247 32.87 20.08 19.00
#